data_AF-A0A3D0H4A3-F1
#
_entry.id   AF-A0A3D0H4A3-F1
#
_cell.length_a   1.000
_cell.length_b   1.000
_cell.length_c   1.000
_cell.angle_alpha   90.00
_cell.angle_beta   90.00
_cell.angle_gamma   90.00
#
_symmetry.space_group_name_H-M   'P 1'
#
loop_
_entity.id
_entity.type
_entity.pdbx_description
1 polymer ?
#
loop_
_entity_poly.entity_id
_entity_poly.type
_entity_poly.pdbx_seq_one_letter_code
_entity_poly.pdbx_strand_id
1 'polypeptide(L)'
;PIPTKDKKFIYIDTMARWKIKDPLLFLQRVGSVETAQSRIDNIIDSVVRDHVSKNYLVELVRSEGWNEAKQKLLEAGIQEYQMLTGGGEGAGAEESSGPLRKGREKITREMLADGGRQFPEFGMELLDIRITRINYEESVQQKVFERMISERKRIAAQYRSEGEGERAAILGRMERELAKIRSEAYRESQQIHGRADAEATRIYAEAFSQDVEFFAFFRTLDFYQNFSNPRGVFMLSTDSEIFKYLTDNKGVGPRVK
;
A
#
# COMPACT_ATOMS: atom_id res chain seq x y z
N PRO A 1 33.85 5.03 -21.25
CA PRO A 1 32.56 4.33 -21.07
C PRO A 1 32.28 3.41 -22.28
N ILE A 2 31.79 2.20 -22.03
CA ILE A 2 31.43 1.23 -23.08
C ILE A 2 29.90 1.11 -23.10
N PRO A 3 29.24 1.27 -24.27
CA PRO A 3 27.82 1.02 -24.37
C PRO A 3 27.55 -0.48 -24.42
N THR A 4 26.53 -0.91 -23.70
CA THR A 4 25.97 -2.28 -23.75
C THR A 4 24.87 -2.37 -24.80
N LYS A 5 24.42 -3.59 -25.13
CA LYS A 5 23.33 -3.81 -26.09
C LYS A 5 22.03 -3.10 -25.69
N ASP A 6 21.77 -2.97 -24.38
CA ASP A 6 20.64 -2.22 -23.81
C ASP A 6 20.88 -0.71 -23.69
N LYS A 7 21.86 -0.16 -24.43
CA LYS A 7 22.20 1.27 -24.48
C LYS A 7 22.57 1.86 -23.10
N LYS A 8 23.08 1.03 -22.18
CA LYS A 8 23.61 1.50 -20.90
C LYS A 8 25.11 1.69 -21.01
N PHE A 9 25.60 2.83 -20.52
CA PHE A 9 27.02 3.13 -20.46
C PHE A 9 27.60 2.64 -19.14
N ILE A 10 28.69 1.87 -19.25
CA ILE A 10 29.37 1.28 -18.10
C ILE A 10 30.89 1.50 -18.18
N TYR A 11 31.51 1.51 -17.01
CA TYR A 11 32.94 1.36 -16.83
C TYR A 11 33.21 -0.06 -16.36
N ILE A 12 34.19 -0.71 -16.98
CA ILE A 12 34.54 -2.09 -16.68
C ILE A 12 36.02 -2.16 -16.38
N ASP A 13 36.35 -2.74 -15.24
CA ASP A 13 37.71 -3.13 -14.93
C ASP A 13 37.87 -4.60 -15.32
N THR A 14 38.95 -4.92 -16.04
CA THR A 14 39.27 -6.29 -16.44
C THR A 14 40.68 -6.67 -16.03
N MET A 15 40.88 -7.97 -15.82
CA MET A 15 42.17 -8.56 -15.50
C MET A 15 42.41 -9.71 -16.46
N ALA A 16 43.57 -9.72 -17.08
CA ALA A 16 44.03 -10.82 -17.93
C ALA A 16 45.24 -11.51 -17.32
N ARG A 17 45.32 -12.84 -17.45
CA ARG A 17 46.50 -13.63 -17.12
C ARG A 17 47.09 -14.17 -18.41
N TRP A 18 48.39 -14.02 -18.59
CA TRP A 18 49.10 -14.47 -19.79
C TRP A 18 50.47 -15.02 -19.41
N LYS A 19 51.08 -15.77 -20.32
CA LYS A 19 52.46 -16.27 -20.21
C LYS A 19 53.16 -16.21 -21.56
N ILE A 20 54.49 -16.17 -21.55
CA ILE A 20 55.30 -16.33 -22.76
C ILE A 20 55.38 -17.82 -23.06
N LYS A 21 54.95 -18.23 -24.26
CA LYS A 21 54.97 -19.62 -24.71
C LYS A 21 56.20 -19.90 -25.58
N ASP A 22 56.50 -18.99 -26.50
CA ASP A 22 57.69 -19.03 -27.37
C ASP A 22 58.57 -17.80 -27.11
N PRO A 23 59.63 -17.94 -26.30
CA PRO A 23 60.52 -16.84 -25.96
C PRO A 23 61.27 -16.24 -27.17
N LEU A 24 61.58 -17.06 -28.19
CA LEU A 24 62.31 -16.60 -29.36
C LEU A 24 61.43 -15.72 -30.24
N LEU A 25 60.21 -16.19 -30.52
CA LEU A 25 59.22 -15.42 -31.28
C LEU A 25 58.82 -14.14 -30.54
N PHE A 26 58.68 -14.20 -29.21
CA PHE A 26 58.42 -13.05 -28.37
C PHE A 26 59.52 -11.99 -28.47
N LEU A 27 60.79 -12.39 -28.36
CA LEU A 27 61.91 -11.45 -28.46
C LEU A 27 61.99 -10.81 -29.85
N GLN A 28 61.71 -11.56 -30.92
CA GLN A 28 61.75 -11.06 -32.29
C GLN A 28 60.60 -10.10 -32.62
N ARG A 29 59.39 -10.34 -32.09
CA ARG A 29 58.16 -9.61 -32.46
C ARG A 29 57.78 -8.51 -31.48
N VAL A 30 58.04 -8.71 -30.19
CA VAL A 30 57.58 -7.83 -29.10
C VAL A 30 58.76 -7.15 -28.41
N GLY A 31 59.84 -7.89 -28.17
CA GLY A 31 61.11 -7.39 -27.64
C GLY A 31 61.12 -7.18 -26.12
N SER A 32 60.15 -6.45 -25.55
CA SER A 32 60.09 -6.15 -24.11
C SER A 32 58.74 -6.48 -23.48
N VAL A 33 58.75 -6.72 -22.16
CA VAL A 33 57.52 -6.97 -21.37
C VAL A 33 56.60 -5.76 -21.35
N GLU A 34 57.14 -4.54 -21.34
CA GLU A 34 56.35 -3.31 -21.40
C GLU A 34 55.60 -3.19 -22.74
N THR A 35 56.27 -3.51 -23.85
CA THR A 35 55.62 -3.54 -25.17
C THR A 35 54.58 -4.66 -25.24
N ALA A 36 54.83 -5.80 -24.58
CA ALA A 36 53.87 -6.89 -24.47
C ALA A 36 52.60 -6.45 -23.73
N GLN A 37 52.76 -5.79 -22.57
CA GLN A 37 51.65 -5.27 -21.78
C GLN A 37 50.79 -4.30 -22.59
N SER A 38 51.39 -3.29 -23.22
CA SER A 38 50.65 -2.35 -24.06
C SER A 38 49.91 -3.02 -25.22
N ARG A 39 50.49 -4.05 -25.85
CA ARG A 39 49.81 -4.82 -26.90
C ARG A 39 48.64 -5.63 -26.35
N ILE A 40 48.84 -6.30 -25.22
CA ILE A 40 47.81 -7.08 -24.54
C ILE A 40 46.65 -6.18 -24.14
N ASP A 41 46.92 -5.04 -23.51
CA ASP A 41 45.88 -4.09 -23.07
C ASP A 41 45.02 -3.65 -24.25
N ASN A 42 45.62 -3.28 -25.38
CA ASN A 42 44.88 -2.90 -26.59
C ASN A 42 44.01 -4.03 -27.15
N ILE A 43 44.52 -5.28 -27.17
CA ILE A 43 43.76 -6.44 -27.66
C ILE A 43 42.60 -6.76 -26.71
N ILE A 44 42.88 -6.81 -25.41
CA ILE A 44 41.89 -7.12 -24.38
C ILE A 44 40.80 -6.05 -24.37
N ASP A 45 41.15 -4.76 -24.40
CA ASP A 45 40.18 -3.66 -24.44
C ASP A 45 39.29 -3.72 -25.68
N SER A 46 39.85 -4.07 -26.84
CA SER A 46 39.08 -4.23 -28.08
C SER A 46 38.08 -5.38 -27.97
N VAL A 47 38.52 -6.55 -27.50
CA VAL A 47 37.68 -7.76 -27.37
C VAL A 47 36.61 -7.56 -26.30
N VAL A 48 36.98 -7.01 -25.15
CA VAL A 48 36.05 -6.72 -24.06
C VAL A 48 34.98 -5.74 -24.54
N ARG A 49 35.37 -4.66 -25.22
CA ARG A 49 34.43 -3.67 -25.77
C ARG A 49 33.44 -4.30 -26.74
N ASP A 50 33.91 -5.10 -27.69
CA ASP A 50 33.06 -5.75 -28.68
C ASP A 50 32.03 -6.70 -28.03
N HIS A 51 32.48 -7.54 -27.11
CA HIS A 51 31.60 -8.46 -26.40
C HIS A 51 30.63 -7.73 -25.46
N VAL A 52 31.06 -6.66 -24.80
CA VAL A 52 30.17 -5.85 -23.95
C VAL A 52 29.08 -5.17 -24.76
N SER A 53 29.42 -4.63 -25.93
CA SER A 53 28.44 -3.96 -26.81
C SER A 53 27.45 -4.93 -27.44
N LYS A 54 27.80 -6.21 -27.60
CA LYS A 54 26.92 -7.26 -28.16
C LYS A 54 26.00 -7.93 -27.15
N ASN A 55 26.28 -7.82 -25.85
CA ASN A 55 25.54 -8.50 -24.79
C ASN A 55 24.77 -7.52 -23.90
N TYR A 56 23.74 -8.01 -23.21
CA TYR A 56 22.97 -7.21 -22.26
C TYR A 56 23.74 -7.04 -20.95
N LEU A 57 23.61 -5.88 -20.29
CA LEU A 57 24.25 -5.64 -19.00
C LEU A 57 23.93 -6.71 -17.96
N VAL A 58 22.68 -7.19 -17.95
CA VAL A 58 22.22 -8.21 -17.00
C VAL A 58 22.97 -9.53 -17.15
N GLU A 59 23.39 -9.89 -18.37
CA GLU A 59 24.15 -11.10 -18.67
C GLU A 59 25.63 -10.96 -18.28
N LEU A 60 26.17 -9.74 -18.31
CA LEU A 60 27.53 -9.45 -17.86
C LEU A 60 27.67 -9.49 -16.33
N VAL A 61 26.59 -9.16 -15.59
CA VAL A 61 26.59 -9.12 -14.12
C VAL A 61 26.23 -10.47 -13.51
N ARG A 62 25.28 -11.22 -14.10
CA ARG A 62 24.78 -12.47 -13.53
C ARG A 62 25.68 -13.67 -13.89
N SER A 63 26.21 -14.35 -12.87
CA SER A 63 26.95 -15.62 -13.00
C SER A 63 26.01 -16.83 -13.14
N GLU A 64 26.55 -17.97 -13.56
CA GLU A 64 25.77 -19.20 -13.86
C GLU A 64 25.07 -19.83 -12.62
N GLY A 65 25.29 -19.31 -11.40
CA GLY A 65 24.57 -19.71 -10.17
C GLY A 65 23.47 -18.75 -9.70
N TRP A 66 23.19 -17.69 -10.46
CA TRP A 66 22.20 -16.66 -10.05
C TRP A 66 20.79 -17.22 -9.89
N ASN A 67 20.40 -18.23 -10.68
CA ASN A 67 19.05 -18.81 -10.62
C ASN A 67 18.80 -19.57 -9.31
N GLU A 68 19.79 -20.32 -8.82
CA GLU A 68 19.70 -21.02 -7.53
C GLU A 68 19.71 -20.03 -6.36
N ALA A 69 20.53 -18.98 -6.43
CA ALA A 69 20.53 -17.91 -5.44
C ALA A 69 19.19 -17.15 -5.43
N LYS A 70 18.62 -16.88 -6.61
CA LYS A 70 17.31 -16.26 -6.77
C LYS A 70 16.21 -17.11 -6.14
N GLN A 71 16.23 -18.42 -6.34
CA GLN A 71 15.23 -19.32 -5.79
C GLN A 71 15.28 -19.34 -4.25
N LYS A 72 16.47 -19.40 -3.66
CA LYS A 72 16.67 -19.29 -2.20
C LYS A 72 16.22 -17.95 -1.63
N LEU A 73 16.40 -16.84 -2.37
CA LEU A 73 15.95 -15.51 -1.97
C LEU A 73 14.42 -15.38 -2.01
N LEU A 74 13.78 -15.99 -3.02
CA LEU A 74 12.32 -16.02 -3.15
C LEU A 74 11.68 -16.85 -2.02
N GLU A 75 12.27 -18.01 -1.71
CA GLU A 75 11.85 -18.88 -0.60
C GLU A 75 12.00 -18.18 0.76
N ALA A 76 12.99 -17.28 0.90
CA ALA A 76 13.18 -16.44 2.08
C ALA A 76 12.21 -15.23 2.16
N GLY A 77 11.24 -15.12 1.25
CA GLY A 77 10.22 -14.06 1.27
C GLY A 77 10.72 -12.67 0.84
N ILE A 78 11.92 -12.57 0.27
CA ILE A 78 12.45 -11.30 -0.24
C ILE A 78 11.89 -11.09 -1.65
N GLN A 79 10.90 -10.21 -1.77
CA GLN A 79 10.36 -9.82 -3.07
C GLN A 79 11.45 -9.18 -3.93
N GLU A 80 11.50 -9.59 -5.18
CA GLU A 80 12.47 -9.09 -6.17
C GLU A 80 12.35 -7.57 -6.27
N TYR A 81 13.39 -6.82 -5.90
CA TYR A 81 13.52 -5.41 -6.26
C TYR A 81 13.83 -5.28 -7.77
N GLN A 82 12.93 -5.80 -8.61
CA GLN A 82 13.00 -5.69 -10.06
C GLN A 82 12.37 -4.35 -10.49
N MET A 83 12.96 -3.24 -10.05
CA MET A 83 12.44 -1.88 -10.32
C MET A 83 13.57 -0.91 -10.71
N LEU A 84 14.49 -1.33 -11.58
CA LEU A 84 15.58 -0.47 -12.06
C LEU A 84 15.76 -0.46 -13.59
N THR A 85 15.02 -1.30 -14.35
CA THR A 85 15.17 -1.37 -15.81
C THR A 85 13.87 -1.26 -16.62
N GLY A 86 12.70 -1.13 -15.98
CA GLY A 86 11.42 -1.15 -16.70
C GLY A 86 10.75 0.21 -16.67
N GLY A 87 10.96 1.06 -17.67
CA GLY A 87 10.09 2.22 -17.98
C GLY A 87 10.84 3.49 -18.38
N GLY A 88 11.49 3.45 -19.53
CA GLY A 88 11.52 4.62 -20.39
C GLY A 88 10.31 4.55 -21.30
N GLU A 89 9.46 5.57 -21.25
CA GLU A 89 8.61 5.91 -22.41
C GLU A 89 9.57 6.28 -23.54
N GLY A 90 9.70 5.37 -24.49
CA GLY A 90 10.71 5.40 -25.54
C GLY A 90 10.92 3.99 -26.03
N ALA A 91 10.13 3.63 -27.06
CA ALA A 91 10.22 2.43 -27.89
C ALA A 91 11.45 1.53 -27.61
N GLY A 92 11.23 0.39 -26.92
CA GLY A 92 12.24 -0.65 -26.72
C GLY A 92 12.25 -1.33 -25.34
N ALA A 93 11.31 -1.02 -24.44
CA ALA A 93 11.34 -1.47 -23.04
C ALA A 93 10.68 -2.84 -22.77
N GLU A 94 10.44 -3.68 -23.78
CA GLU A 94 9.76 -4.99 -23.59
C GLU A 94 10.70 -6.21 -23.53
N GLU A 95 12.02 -6.10 -23.76
CA GLU A 95 12.87 -7.29 -23.97
C GLU A 95 14.02 -7.49 -22.96
N SER A 96 13.88 -7.08 -21.70
CA SER A 96 14.91 -7.39 -20.66
C SER A 96 14.48 -8.40 -19.58
N SER A 97 13.36 -9.09 -19.81
CA SER A 97 12.92 -10.26 -19.04
C SER A 97 12.95 -11.56 -19.86
N GLY A 98 13.78 -11.63 -20.91
CA GLY A 98 14.07 -12.89 -21.57
C GLY A 98 14.83 -13.84 -20.64
N PRO A 99 14.65 -15.17 -20.74
CA PRO A 99 15.49 -16.13 -20.04
C PRO A 99 16.97 -15.86 -20.37
N LEU A 100 17.85 -15.99 -19.38
CA LEU A 100 19.30 -15.84 -19.54
C LEU A 100 19.77 -16.65 -20.77
N ARG A 101 20.11 -15.99 -21.88
CA ARG A 101 20.61 -16.68 -23.08
C ARG A 101 22.11 -16.97 -22.94
N LYS A 102 22.84 -16.08 -22.27
CA LYS A 102 24.26 -16.27 -21.93
C LYS A 102 24.53 -15.80 -20.49
N GLY A 103 25.24 -16.60 -19.70
CA GLY A 103 25.78 -16.19 -18.40
C GLY A 103 27.14 -15.50 -18.55
N ARG A 104 27.57 -14.77 -17.51
CA ARG A 104 28.88 -14.08 -17.49
C ARG A 104 30.03 -15.02 -17.87
N GLU A 105 30.03 -16.25 -17.38
CA GLU A 105 31.11 -17.22 -17.63
C GLU A 105 31.23 -17.58 -19.11
N LYS A 106 30.10 -17.77 -19.78
CA LYS A 106 30.05 -18.03 -21.21
C LYS A 106 30.58 -16.83 -22.00
N ILE A 107 30.22 -15.61 -21.62
CA ILE A 107 30.72 -14.39 -22.27
C ILE A 107 32.24 -14.27 -22.07
N THR A 108 32.75 -14.46 -20.85
CA THR A 108 34.21 -14.42 -20.60
C THR A 108 34.97 -15.51 -21.35
N ARG A 109 34.36 -16.68 -21.55
CA ARG A 109 34.95 -17.77 -22.35
C ARG A 109 35.00 -17.44 -23.83
N GLU A 110 33.94 -16.80 -24.36
CA GLU A 110 33.91 -16.29 -25.73
C GLU A 110 34.97 -15.17 -25.92
N MET A 111 35.09 -14.24 -24.96
CA MET A 111 36.15 -13.22 -24.95
C MET A 111 37.55 -13.85 -24.96
N LEU A 112 37.80 -14.88 -24.14
CA LEU A 112 39.08 -15.59 -24.10
C LEU A 112 39.39 -16.25 -25.45
N ALA A 113 38.39 -16.88 -26.07
CA ALA A 113 38.56 -17.56 -27.35
C ALA A 113 38.85 -16.59 -28.51
N ASP A 114 38.23 -15.41 -28.52
CA ASP A 114 38.46 -14.39 -29.55
C ASP A 114 39.78 -13.64 -29.32
N GLY A 115 40.07 -13.25 -28.07
CA GLY A 115 41.31 -12.58 -27.70
C GLY A 115 42.54 -13.48 -27.91
N GLY A 116 42.43 -14.76 -27.58
CA GLY A 116 43.52 -15.72 -27.71
C GLY A 116 43.98 -15.99 -29.15
N ARG A 117 43.23 -15.60 -30.19
CA ARG A 117 43.63 -15.83 -31.60
C ARG A 117 44.85 -15.04 -32.03
N GLN A 118 45.05 -13.86 -31.46
CA GLN A 118 46.12 -12.93 -31.85
C GLN A 118 47.42 -13.15 -31.05
N PHE A 119 47.35 -13.82 -29.90
CA PHE A 119 48.49 -14.00 -28.98
C PHE A 119 49.61 -14.92 -29.53
N PRO A 120 49.31 -16.02 -30.26
CA PRO A 120 50.34 -16.89 -30.83
C PRO A 120 51.28 -16.19 -31.80
N GLU A 121 50.82 -15.17 -32.54
CA GLU A 121 51.66 -14.40 -33.48
C GLU A 121 52.80 -13.65 -32.77
N PHE A 122 52.63 -13.39 -31.47
CA PHE A 122 53.58 -12.69 -30.62
C PHE A 122 54.38 -13.63 -29.70
N GLY A 123 54.23 -14.96 -29.84
CA GLY A 123 54.85 -15.93 -28.93
C GLY A 123 54.25 -15.95 -27.52
N MET A 124 53.06 -15.36 -27.35
CA MET A 124 52.36 -15.27 -26.06
C MET A 124 51.17 -16.22 -26.01
N GLU A 125 50.75 -16.59 -24.80
CA GLU A 125 49.54 -17.39 -24.57
C GLU A 125 48.68 -16.72 -23.49
N LEU A 126 47.41 -16.49 -23.81
CA LEU A 126 46.42 -15.95 -22.90
C LEU A 126 45.79 -17.08 -22.08
N LEU A 127 45.89 -17.01 -20.76
CA LEU A 127 45.40 -18.03 -19.84
C LEU A 127 43.96 -17.76 -19.40
N ASP A 128 43.62 -16.50 -19.13
CA ASP A 128 42.31 -16.14 -18.56
C ASP A 128 42.01 -14.64 -18.77
N ILE A 129 40.73 -14.30 -18.94
CA ILE A 129 40.21 -12.93 -18.88
C ILE A 129 39.06 -12.91 -17.88
N ARG A 130 39.15 -12.03 -16.88
CA ARG A 130 38.10 -11.83 -15.88
C ARG A 130 37.70 -10.38 -15.79
N ILE A 131 36.39 -10.16 -15.76
CA ILE A 131 35.81 -8.87 -15.37
C ILE A 131 35.96 -8.74 -13.85
N THR A 132 36.58 -7.70 -13.33
CA THR A 132 36.71 -7.50 -11.87
C THR A 132 35.61 -6.60 -11.33
N ARG A 133 35.29 -5.52 -12.04
CA ARG A 133 34.27 -4.55 -11.60
C ARG A 133 33.47 -4.03 -12.79
N ILE A 134 32.18 -3.77 -12.55
CA ILE A 134 31.29 -3.07 -13.49
C ILE A 134 30.65 -1.93 -12.72
N ASN A 135 30.88 -0.69 -13.15
CA ASN A 135 30.27 0.51 -12.59
C ASN A 135 29.38 1.17 -13.64
N TYR A 136 28.23 1.70 -13.20
CA TYR A 136 27.40 2.57 -14.03
C TYR A 136 28.01 3.97 -14.12
N GLU A 137 27.73 4.67 -15.22
CA GLU A 137 28.01 6.10 -15.31
C GLU A 137 27.14 6.89 -14.31
N GLU A 138 27.75 7.86 -13.63
CA GLU A 138 27.13 8.63 -12.54
C GLU A 138 25.84 9.35 -12.96
N SER A 139 25.79 9.84 -14.20
CA SER A 139 24.62 10.50 -14.79
C SER A 139 23.41 9.56 -14.95
N VAL A 140 23.63 8.25 -15.08
CA VAL A 140 22.56 7.24 -15.15
C VAL A 140 22.07 6.90 -13.74
N GLN A 141 22.96 6.87 -12.74
CA GLN A 141 22.59 6.57 -11.35
C GLN A 141 21.61 7.59 -10.79
N GLN A 142 21.85 8.88 -11.04
CA GLN A 142 20.96 9.97 -10.57
C GLN A 142 19.54 9.82 -11.15
N LYS A 143 19.42 9.60 -12.47
CA LYS A 143 18.11 9.41 -13.14
C LYS A 143 17.34 8.22 -12.58
N VAL A 144 18.05 7.13 -12.29
CA VAL A 144 17.46 5.92 -11.73
C VAL A 144 16.97 6.17 -10.29
N PHE A 145 17.72 6.93 -9.49
CA PHE A 145 17.33 7.31 -8.13
C PHE A 145 16.11 8.23 -8.11
N GLU A 146 16.10 9.28 -8.94
CA GLU A 146 14.95 10.18 -9.11
C GLU A 146 13.69 9.40 -9.52
N ARG A 147 13.86 8.43 -10.41
CA ARG A 147 12.78 7.55 -10.84
C ARG A 147 12.25 6.67 -9.71
N MET A 148 13.13 6.07 -8.90
CA MET A 148 12.71 5.31 -7.72
C MET A 148 11.92 6.18 -6.74
N ILE A 149 12.34 7.43 -6.52
CA ILE A 149 11.63 8.36 -5.62
C ILE A 149 10.23 8.65 -6.17
N SER A 150 10.12 9.00 -7.45
CA SER A 150 8.83 9.30 -8.09
C SER A 150 7.88 8.11 -8.04
N GLU A 151 8.39 6.91 -8.28
CA GLU A 151 7.62 5.68 -8.21
C GLU A 151 7.16 5.36 -6.79
N ARG A 152 8.04 5.51 -5.79
CA ARG A 152 7.66 5.37 -4.37
C ARG A 152 6.59 6.37 -3.95
N LYS A 153 6.71 7.62 -4.40
CA LYS A 153 5.70 8.66 -4.15
C LYS A 153 4.36 8.31 -4.78
N ARG A 154 4.37 7.78 -6.02
CA ARG A 154 3.18 7.33 -6.74
C ARG A 154 2.48 6.18 -6.01
N ILE A 155 3.23 5.14 -5.64
CA ILE A 155 2.72 4.00 -4.86
C ILE A 155 2.14 4.46 -3.52
N ALA A 156 2.86 5.33 -2.79
CA ALA A 156 2.37 5.87 -1.52
C ALA A 156 1.11 6.75 -1.68
N ALA A 157 0.98 7.47 -2.79
CA ALA A 157 -0.22 8.26 -3.10
C ALA A 157 -1.41 7.36 -3.43
N GLN A 158 -1.18 6.29 -4.20
CA GLN A 158 -2.19 5.28 -4.51
C GLN A 158 -2.72 4.60 -3.24
N TYR A 159 -1.84 4.09 -2.37
CA TYR A 159 -2.25 3.48 -1.10
C TYR A 159 -3.01 4.45 -0.19
N ARG A 160 -2.60 5.73 -0.15
CA ARG A 160 -3.34 6.75 0.60
C ARG A 160 -4.75 6.97 0.04
N SER A 161 -4.87 7.06 -1.29
CA SER A 161 -6.17 7.22 -1.94
C SER A 161 -7.09 6.01 -1.76
N GLU A 162 -6.54 4.79 -1.85
CA GLU A 162 -7.27 3.55 -1.60
C GLU A 162 -7.74 3.49 -0.14
N GLY A 163 -6.85 3.76 0.81
CA GLY A 163 -7.20 3.80 2.24
C GLY A 163 -8.23 4.87 2.58
N GLU A 164 -8.16 6.05 1.97
CA GLU A 164 -9.18 7.10 2.11
C GLU A 164 -10.54 6.65 1.56
N GLY A 165 -10.55 5.97 0.41
CA GLY A 165 -11.75 5.42 -0.21
C GLY A 165 -12.41 4.33 0.64
N GLU A 166 -11.64 3.37 1.13
CA GLU A 166 -12.13 2.33 2.04
C GLU A 166 -12.69 2.92 3.34
N ARG A 167 -11.97 3.89 3.92
CA ARG A 167 -12.44 4.62 5.11
C ARG A 167 -13.79 5.29 4.87
N ALA A 168 -13.93 6.01 3.77
CA ALA A 168 -15.19 6.69 3.42
C ALA A 168 -16.34 5.69 3.22
N ALA A 169 -16.06 4.54 2.59
CA ALA A 169 -17.04 3.48 2.40
C ALA A 169 -17.49 2.84 3.73
N ILE A 170 -16.55 2.60 4.66
CA ILE A 170 -16.85 2.07 6.00
C ILE A 170 -17.70 3.07 6.79
N LEU A 171 -17.30 4.35 6.82
CA LEU A 171 -18.06 5.40 7.51
C LEU A 171 -19.48 5.54 6.93
N GLY A 172 -19.63 5.57 5.61
CA GLY A 172 -20.94 5.66 4.98
C GLY A 172 -21.83 4.44 5.21
N ARG A 173 -21.25 3.23 5.38
CA ARG A 173 -22.00 2.04 5.82
C ARG A 173 -22.43 2.16 7.28
N MET A 174 -21.50 2.53 8.15
CA MET A 174 -21.74 2.71 9.58
C MET A 174 -22.86 3.73 9.84
N GLU A 175 -22.83 4.89 9.18
CA GLU A 175 -23.85 5.93 9.32
C GLU A 175 -25.24 5.45 8.88
N ARG A 176 -25.33 4.72 7.76
CA ARG A 176 -26.59 4.13 7.30
C ARG A 176 -27.14 3.08 8.26
N GLU A 177 -26.30 2.19 8.79
CA GLU A 177 -26.72 1.20 9.77
C GLU A 177 -27.18 1.86 11.07
N LEU A 178 -26.45 2.84 11.56
CA LEU A 178 -26.80 3.59 12.77
C LEU A 178 -28.12 4.34 12.59
N ALA A 179 -28.34 5.00 11.45
CA ALA A 179 -29.60 5.64 11.12
C ALA A 179 -30.76 4.63 11.11
N LYS A 180 -30.57 3.46 10.47
CA LYS A 180 -31.57 2.39 10.44
C LYS A 180 -31.92 1.89 11.84
N ILE A 181 -30.92 1.56 12.66
CA ILE A 181 -31.11 1.08 14.03
C ILE A 181 -31.88 2.12 14.85
N ARG A 182 -31.51 3.40 14.76
CA ARG A 182 -32.22 4.48 15.48
C ARG A 182 -33.66 4.63 15.01
N SER A 183 -33.92 4.58 13.70
CA SER A 183 -35.28 4.64 13.16
C SER A 183 -36.13 3.45 13.59
N GLU A 184 -35.57 2.24 13.58
CA GLU A 184 -36.25 1.02 14.04
C GLU A 184 -36.56 1.08 15.53
N ALA A 185 -35.58 1.45 16.36
CA ALA A 185 -35.76 1.60 17.80
C ALA A 185 -36.79 2.68 18.14
N TYR A 186 -36.77 3.81 17.44
CA TYR A 186 -37.76 4.89 17.64
C TYR A 186 -39.16 4.44 17.25
N ARG A 187 -39.31 3.78 16.10
CA ARG A 187 -40.60 3.22 15.65
C ARG A 187 -41.15 2.22 16.66
N GLU A 188 -40.31 1.31 17.15
CA GLU A 188 -40.72 0.32 18.15
C GLU A 188 -41.12 0.98 19.48
N SER A 189 -40.34 1.94 19.96
CA SER A 189 -40.68 2.74 21.14
C SER A 189 -42.04 3.43 20.98
N GLN A 190 -42.30 4.09 19.85
CA GLN A 190 -43.59 4.75 19.59
C GLN A 190 -44.75 3.74 19.49
N GLN A 191 -44.52 2.54 18.95
CA GLN A 191 -45.53 1.48 18.94
C GLN A 191 -45.85 0.97 20.35
N ILE A 192 -44.83 0.79 21.20
CA ILE A 192 -45.01 0.37 22.60
C ILE A 192 -45.76 1.46 23.37
N HIS A 193 -45.37 2.73 23.25
CA HIS A 193 -46.07 3.85 23.88
C HIS A 193 -47.52 3.95 23.40
N GLY A 194 -47.77 3.88 22.09
CA GLY A 194 -49.13 3.92 21.54
C GLY A 194 -50.02 2.77 22.02
N ARG A 195 -49.47 1.56 22.17
CA ARG A 195 -50.20 0.42 22.76
C ARG A 195 -50.50 0.63 24.24
N ALA A 196 -49.51 1.09 25.01
CA ALA A 196 -49.67 1.38 26.43
C ALA A 196 -50.72 2.48 26.68
N ASP A 197 -50.70 3.55 25.89
CA ASP A 197 -51.66 4.65 25.99
C ASP A 197 -53.08 4.21 25.61
N ALA A 198 -53.21 3.37 24.58
CA ALA A 198 -54.49 2.79 24.20
C ALA A 198 -55.05 1.86 25.29
N GLU A 199 -54.20 1.03 25.90
CA GLU A 199 -54.58 0.15 27.00
C GLU A 199 -54.96 0.94 28.26
N ALA A 200 -54.18 1.97 28.61
CA ALA A 200 -54.48 2.87 29.71
C ALA A 200 -55.83 3.56 29.49
N THR A 201 -56.05 4.12 28.29
CA THR A 201 -57.32 4.78 27.92
C THR A 201 -58.50 3.83 28.00
N ARG A 202 -58.35 2.57 27.55
CA ARG A 202 -59.37 1.53 27.67
C ARG A 202 -59.72 1.26 29.13
N ILE A 203 -58.72 1.07 30.00
CA ILE A 203 -58.93 0.85 31.43
C ILE A 203 -59.63 2.05 32.09
N TYR A 204 -59.24 3.28 31.74
CA TYR A 204 -59.90 4.49 32.23
C TYR A 204 -61.36 4.59 31.79
N ALA A 205 -61.67 4.27 30.53
CA ALA A 205 -63.03 4.28 30.01
C ALA A 205 -63.91 3.20 30.67
N GLU A 206 -63.35 2.01 30.93
CA GLU A 206 -64.01 0.93 31.67
C GLU A 206 -64.31 1.35 33.12
N ALA A 207 -63.36 1.99 33.80
CA ALA A 207 -63.54 2.51 35.15
C ALA A 207 -64.58 3.64 35.22
N PHE A 208 -64.55 4.59 34.27
CA PHE A 208 -65.54 5.67 34.17
C PHE A 208 -66.97 5.14 33.96
N SER A 209 -67.10 4.05 33.20
CA SER A 209 -68.41 3.43 32.92
C SER A 209 -69.05 2.75 34.14
N GLN A 210 -68.28 2.47 35.21
CA GLN A 210 -68.82 1.89 36.44
C GLN A 210 -69.48 2.93 37.34
N ASP A 211 -68.88 4.11 37.51
CA ASP A 211 -69.46 5.24 38.25
C ASP A 211 -68.80 6.57 37.83
N VAL A 212 -69.60 7.42 37.18
CA VAL A 212 -69.16 8.70 36.61
C VAL A 212 -68.83 9.73 37.70
N GLU A 213 -69.62 9.79 38.78
CA GLU A 213 -69.43 10.79 39.83
C GLU A 213 -68.24 10.43 40.74
N PHE A 214 -68.09 9.15 41.07
CA PHE A 214 -66.98 8.68 41.89
C PHE A 214 -65.62 8.84 41.19
N PHE A 215 -65.55 8.55 39.88
CA PHE A 215 -64.33 8.71 39.10
C PHE A 215 -63.87 10.18 39.02
N ALA A 216 -64.80 11.10 38.74
CA ALA A 216 -64.51 12.54 38.69
C ALA A 216 -63.98 13.07 40.04
N PHE A 217 -64.55 12.61 41.15
CA PHE A 217 -64.08 12.93 42.50
C PHE A 217 -62.68 12.37 42.78
N PHE A 218 -62.46 11.07 42.55
CA PHE A 218 -61.17 10.41 42.79
C PHE A 218 -60.04 11.03 41.95
N ARG A 219 -60.31 11.35 40.68
CA ARG A 219 -59.30 11.97 39.81
C ARG A 219 -58.92 13.39 40.25
N THR A 220 -59.87 14.13 40.78
CA THR A 220 -59.62 15.46 41.36
C THR A 220 -58.73 15.35 42.61
N LEU A 221 -58.95 14.34 43.46
CA LEU A 221 -58.10 14.07 44.62
C LEU A 221 -56.68 13.63 44.25
N ASP A 222 -56.54 12.72 43.28
CA ASP A 222 -55.24 12.27 42.77
C ASP A 222 -54.44 13.42 42.13
N PHE A 223 -55.12 14.31 41.41
CA PHE A 223 -54.51 15.53 40.90
C PHE A 223 -54.00 16.42 42.04
N TYR A 224 -54.80 16.68 43.08
CA TYR A 224 -54.35 17.46 44.24
C TYR A 224 -53.14 16.84 44.94
N GLN A 225 -53.08 15.51 45.03
CA GLN A 225 -51.99 14.82 45.71
C GLN A 225 -50.68 14.86 44.92
N ASN A 226 -50.75 14.72 43.58
CA ASN A 226 -49.58 14.66 42.72
C ASN A 226 -49.16 16.04 42.16
N PHE A 227 -49.96 17.08 42.40
CA PHE A 227 -49.66 18.43 41.92
C PHE A 227 -48.58 19.10 42.78
N SER A 228 -47.33 19.01 42.31
CA SER A 228 -46.19 19.74 42.88
C SER A 228 -45.56 20.63 41.82
N ASN A 229 -45.76 21.95 41.91
CA ASN A 229 -45.03 22.92 41.10
C ASN A 229 -44.39 24.01 42.01
N PRO A 230 -43.10 23.87 42.35
CA PRO A 230 -42.42 24.77 43.29
C PRO A 230 -42.21 26.22 42.82
N ARG A 231 -42.48 26.57 41.55
CA ARG A 231 -42.18 27.91 40.98
C ARG A 231 -43.28 28.51 40.09
N GLY A 232 -44.46 27.89 40.00
CA GLY A 232 -45.58 28.43 39.22
C GLY A 232 -46.40 29.44 40.03
N VAL A 233 -46.54 30.68 39.54
CA VAL A 233 -47.55 31.61 40.05
C VAL A 233 -48.87 31.30 39.34
N PHE A 234 -49.87 30.84 40.10
CA PHE A 234 -51.19 30.51 39.56
C PHE A 234 -52.14 31.70 39.64
N MET A 235 -52.71 32.11 38.50
CA MET A 235 -53.90 32.96 38.46
C MET A 235 -55.12 32.05 38.35
N LEU A 236 -55.85 31.90 39.46
CA LEU A 236 -57.00 31.01 39.56
C LEU A 236 -58.27 31.86 39.69
N SER A 237 -59.24 31.65 38.81
CA SER A 237 -60.59 32.20 38.96
C SER A 237 -61.49 31.21 39.70
N THR A 238 -62.45 31.74 40.46
CA THR A 238 -63.41 30.98 41.30
C THR A 238 -64.35 30.06 40.51
N ASP A 239 -64.35 30.16 39.17
CA ASP A 239 -65.22 29.37 38.28
C ASP A 239 -64.52 28.13 37.68
N SER A 240 -63.33 27.77 38.13
CA SER A 240 -62.59 26.61 37.60
C SER A 240 -63.18 25.28 38.09
N GLU A 241 -63.42 24.34 37.17
CA GLU A 241 -63.93 22.97 37.44
C GLU A 241 -63.10 22.20 38.46
N ILE A 242 -61.83 22.57 38.61
CA ILE A 242 -60.89 22.01 39.58
C ILE A 242 -61.40 22.17 41.02
N PHE A 243 -62.13 23.24 41.36
CA PHE A 243 -62.59 23.50 42.73
C PHE A 243 -64.01 23.03 43.02
N LYS A 244 -64.71 22.43 42.05
CA LYS A 244 -66.12 22.05 42.17
C LYS A 244 -66.41 21.25 43.46
N TYR A 245 -65.57 20.27 43.79
CA TYR A 245 -65.73 19.45 44.99
C TYR A 245 -65.18 20.08 46.29
N LEU A 246 -64.41 21.17 46.20
CA LEU A 246 -63.95 21.95 47.36
C LEU A 246 -64.95 23.08 47.73
N THR A 247 -65.69 23.61 46.75
CA THR A 247 -66.65 24.72 46.94
C THR A 247 -68.11 24.27 47.04
N ASP A 248 -68.46 23.10 46.49
CA ASP A 248 -69.80 22.49 46.56
C ASP A 248 -70.06 21.74 47.88
N ASN A 249 -69.49 22.22 48.98
CA ASN A 249 -69.88 21.80 50.32
C ASN A 249 -70.44 22.99 51.11
N LYS A 250 -71.59 23.50 50.66
CA LYS A 250 -72.52 24.19 51.55
C LYS A 250 -73.29 23.16 52.38
N GLY A 251 -72.62 22.66 53.42
CA GLY A 251 -73.17 22.14 54.67
C GLY A 251 -74.44 21.29 54.61
N VAL A 252 -74.28 19.96 54.63
CA VAL A 252 -75.20 19.09 55.36
C VAL A 252 -74.65 18.91 56.78
N GLY A 253 -74.88 19.92 57.61
CA GLY A 253 -74.86 19.71 59.07
C GLY A 253 -76.08 18.87 59.45
N PRO A 254 -75.96 17.88 60.36
CA PRO A 254 -77.09 17.08 60.76
C PRO A 254 -78.15 17.97 61.43
N ARG A 255 -79.34 18.05 60.83
CA ARG A 255 -80.53 18.58 61.51
C ARG A 255 -81.07 17.49 62.45
N VAL A 256 -80.80 17.63 63.74
CA VAL A 256 -81.50 16.89 64.79
C VAL A 256 -82.43 17.87 65.49
N LYS A 257 -83.71 17.48 65.55
CA LYS A 257 -84.78 18.10 66.36
C LYS A 257 -84.56 17.80 67.84
#